data_AF-A0A5P6NHH9-F1
#
_entry.id   AF-A0A5P6NHH9-F1
#
_cell.length_a   1.000
_cell.length_b   1.000
_cell.length_c   1.000
_cell.angle_alpha   90.00
_cell.angle_beta   90.00
_cell.angle_gamma   90.00
#
_symmetry.space_group_name_H-M   'P 1'
#
loop_
_entity.id
_entity.type
_entity.pdbx_description
1 polymer ?
#
loop_
_entity_poly.entity_id
_entity_poly.type
_entity_poly.pdbx_seq_one_letter_code
_entity_poly.pdbx_strand_id
1 'polypeptide(L)'
;MLLTSLVLALAQAAAPAPEAPPLPDLTLEQASALRCSVAFGLVHQAQRAGDGSASDYPVMAQRGQEFFVRTTARLMDETGADRETVMALVMREHAALGETPGRVDDVMPACLLMLDASGL
;
A
#
# COMPACT_ATOMS: atom_id res chain seq x y z
N MET A 1 -36.64 38.94 -35.74
CA MET A 1 -36.15 38.01 -36.79
C MET A 1 -34.78 37.54 -36.34
N LEU A 2 -34.73 36.39 -35.66
CA LEU A 2 -34.31 35.10 -36.22
C LEU A 2 -32.80 35.04 -36.43
N LEU A 3 -32.09 34.37 -35.50
CA LEU A 3 -30.88 33.55 -35.76
C LEU A 3 -30.55 32.77 -34.48
N THR A 4 -31.44 31.84 -34.14
CA THR A 4 -31.17 30.69 -33.28
C THR A 4 -30.39 29.67 -34.10
N SER A 5 -29.20 29.27 -33.65
CA SER A 5 -28.46 28.15 -34.23
C SER A 5 -27.77 27.35 -33.12
N LEU A 6 -28.55 26.39 -32.61
CA LEU A 6 -28.17 25.00 -32.35
C LEU A 6 -26.67 24.72 -32.09
N VAL A 7 -26.30 24.60 -30.81
CA VAL A 7 -25.13 23.80 -30.42
C VAL A 7 -25.66 22.50 -29.82
N LEU A 8 -25.49 21.43 -30.59
CA LEU A 8 -25.84 20.05 -30.27
C LEU A 8 -24.93 19.56 -29.13
N ALA A 9 -25.50 19.37 -27.93
CA ALA A 9 -24.79 18.83 -26.78
C ALA A 9 -24.47 17.34 -27.01
N LEU A 10 -23.18 17.01 -27.11
CA LEU A 10 -22.68 15.65 -26.98
C LEU A 10 -22.77 15.24 -25.50
N ALA A 11 -23.89 14.65 -25.10
CA ALA A 11 -23.97 13.90 -23.85
C ALA A 11 -23.32 12.52 -24.08
N GLN A 12 -22.00 12.43 -23.94
CA GLN A 12 -21.34 11.14 -23.71
C GLN A 12 -21.79 10.65 -22.33
N ALA A 13 -22.72 9.69 -22.32
CA ALA A 13 -23.03 8.93 -21.12
C ALA A 13 -21.79 8.12 -20.73
N ALA A 14 -21.07 8.56 -19.70
CA ALA A 14 -20.06 7.74 -19.05
C ALA A 14 -20.78 6.52 -18.47
N ALA A 15 -20.53 5.34 -19.04
CA ALA A 15 -20.98 4.10 -18.43
C ALA A 15 -20.31 3.97 -17.05
N PRO A 16 -21.04 3.56 -15.99
CA PRO A 16 -20.43 3.32 -14.70
C PRO A 16 -19.35 2.26 -14.86
N ALA A 17 -18.14 2.57 -14.40
CA ALA A 17 -17.06 1.59 -14.34
C ALA A 17 -17.50 0.43 -13.42
N PRO A 18 -17.16 -0.82 -13.76
CA PRO A 18 -17.42 -1.95 -12.87
C PRO A 18 -16.79 -1.66 -11.50
N GLU A 19 -17.59 -1.82 -10.45
CA GLU A 19 -17.16 -1.60 -9.08
C GLU A 19 -16.09 -2.65 -8.73
N ALA A 20 -14.95 -2.19 -8.24
CA ALA A 20 -13.87 -3.09 -7.86
C ALA A 20 -14.39 -4.06 -6.78
N PRO A 21 -14.07 -5.36 -6.87
CA PRO A 21 -14.47 -6.31 -5.85
C PRO A 21 -13.95 -5.87 -4.47
N PRO A 22 -14.73 -6.10 -3.39
CA PRO A 22 -14.32 -5.70 -2.06
C PRO A 22 -13.01 -6.41 -1.66
N LEU A 23 -12.13 -5.66 -1.00
CA LEU A 23 -10.89 -6.22 -0.49
C LEU A 23 -11.19 -7.20 0.67
N PRO A 24 -10.45 -8.32 0.78
CA PRO A 24 -10.69 -9.29 1.83
C PRO A 24 -10.38 -8.69 3.21
N ASP A 25 -11.14 -9.14 4.20
CA ASP A 25 -10.85 -8.85 5.61
C ASP A 25 -9.64 -9.68 6.05
N LEU A 26 -8.58 -8.98 6.45
CA LEU A 26 -7.36 -9.61 6.94
C LEU A 26 -7.50 -9.92 8.44
N THR A 27 -6.92 -11.04 8.86
CA THR A 27 -6.66 -11.28 10.29
C THR A 27 -5.71 -10.22 10.83
N LEU A 28 -5.66 -10.07 12.15
CA LEU A 28 -4.74 -9.12 12.79
C LEU A 28 -3.28 -9.39 12.40
N GLU A 29 -2.87 -10.67 12.37
CA GLU A 29 -1.51 -11.05 11.98
C GLU A 29 -1.19 -10.64 10.53
N GLN A 30 -2.09 -10.96 9.59
CA GLN A 30 -1.96 -10.61 8.18
C GLN A 30 -1.91 -9.10 7.96
N ALA A 31 -2.79 -8.35 8.63
CA ALA A 31 -2.82 -6.90 8.56
C ALA A 31 -1.54 -6.28 9.14
N SER A 32 -1.04 -6.79 10.26
CA SER A 32 0.23 -6.35 10.86
C SER A 32 1.42 -6.63 9.93
N ALA A 33 1.51 -7.81 9.33
CA ALA A 33 2.57 -8.13 8.39
C ALA A 33 2.52 -7.24 7.15
N LEU A 34 1.31 -6.99 6.59
CA LEU A 34 1.13 -6.08 5.46
C LEU A 34 1.58 -4.66 5.82
N ARG A 35 1.15 -4.15 6.98
CA ARG A 35 1.56 -2.83 7.51
C ARG A 35 3.06 -2.70 7.61
N CYS A 36 3.72 -3.70 8.19
CA CYS A 36 5.17 -3.67 8.34
C CYS A 36 5.90 -3.74 7.00
N SER A 37 5.40 -4.54 6.05
CA SER A 37 5.91 -4.57 4.68
C SER A 37 5.87 -3.19 4.02
N VAL A 38 4.76 -2.45 4.19
CA VAL A 38 4.60 -1.09 3.65
C VAL A 38 5.48 -0.09 4.38
N ALA A 39 5.55 -0.15 5.71
CA ALA A 39 6.42 0.73 6.50
C ALA A 39 7.89 0.59 6.08
N PHE A 40 8.39 -0.63 5.85
CA PHE A 40 9.74 -0.85 5.34
C PHE A 40 9.95 -0.29 3.93
N GLY A 41 8.94 -0.40 3.07
CA GLY A 41 8.96 0.20 1.73
C GLY A 41 9.08 1.73 1.79
N LEU A 42 8.30 2.38 2.68
CA LEU A 42 8.36 3.82 2.91
C LEU A 42 9.71 4.26 3.47
N VAL A 43 10.23 3.55 4.48
CA VAL A 43 11.58 3.80 5.02
C VAL A 43 12.64 3.62 3.94
N HIS A 44 12.56 2.57 3.12
CA HIS A 44 13.49 2.36 2.02
C HIS A 44 13.44 3.51 1.00
N GLN A 45 12.24 3.97 0.64
CA GLN A 45 12.05 5.09 -0.26
C GLN A 45 12.64 6.39 0.30
N ALA A 46 12.44 6.67 1.59
CA ALA A 46 13.02 7.80 2.29
C ALA A 46 14.56 7.71 2.39
N GLN A 47 15.12 6.51 2.67
CA GLN A 47 16.56 6.25 2.66
C GLN A 47 17.17 6.53 1.29
N ARG A 48 16.50 6.13 0.20
CA ARG A 48 16.94 6.42 -1.18
C ARG A 48 16.88 7.89 -1.53
N ALA A 49 15.93 8.63 -0.93
CA ALA A 49 15.80 10.07 -1.11
C ALA A 49 16.81 10.87 -0.26
N GLY A 50 17.55 10.22 0.64
CA GLY A 50 18.48 10.89 1.54
C GLY A 50 17.79 11.65 2.67
N ASP A 51 16.58 11.25 3.05
CA ASP A 51 15.90 11.80 4.22
C ASP A 51 16.63 11.40 5.51
N GLY A 52 17.06 12.38 6.28
CA GLY A 52 17.80 12.17 7.52
C GLY A 52 17.02 11.36 8.56
N SER A 53 15.69 11.52 8.63
CA SER A 53 14.85 10.74 9.56
C SER A 53 14.88 9.24 9.26
N ALA A 54 15.07 8.86 8.00
CA ALA A 54 15.13 7.46 7.59
C ALA A 54 16.45 6.78 7.96
N SER A 55 17.47 7.55 8.37
CA SER A 55 18.75 7.04 8.85
C SER A 55 18.69 6.51 10.28
N ASP A 56 17.63 6.83 11.02
CA ASP A 56 17.36 6.27 12.36
C ASP A 56 16.91 4.80 12.28
N TYR A 57 16.55 4.32 11.09
CA TYR A 57 16.13 2.94 10.84
C TYR A 57 17.23 2.11 10.16
N PRO A 58 17.25 0.78 10.38
CA PRO A 58 18.13 -0.12 9.63
C PRO A 58 17.89 -0.01 8.11
N VAL A 59 18.90 -0.36 7.31
CA VAL A 59 18.79 -0.35 5.84
C VAL A 59 17.73 -1.36 5.39
N MET A 60 16.70 -0.88 4.68
CA MET A 60 15.55 -1.70 4.26
C MET A 60 15.66 -2.28 2.85
N ALA A 61 16.73 -1.96 2.12
CA ALA A 61 16.90 -2.34 0.71
C ALA A 61 16.82 -3.86 0.45
N GLN A 62 17.29 -4.69 1.38
CA GLN A 62 17.30 -6.15 1.23
C GLN A 62 16.27 -6.81 2.14
N ARG A 63 16.42 -6.69 3.46
CA ARG A 63 15.55 -7.35 4.45
C ARG A 63 14.10 -6.92 4.33
N GLY A 64 13.84 -5.62 4.16
CA GLY A 64 12.48 -5.08 3.98
C GLY A 64 11.82 -5.54 2.68
N GLN A 65 12.59 -5.61 1.58
CA GLN A 65 12.11 -6.12 0.30
C GLN A 65 11.74 -7.61 0.39
N GLU A 66 12.60 -8.43 0.98
CA GLU A 66 12.35 -9.86 1.15
C GLU A 66 11.13 -10.11 2.05
N PHE A 67 10.99 -9.33 3.12
CA PHE A 67 9.81 -9.37 3.98
C PHE A 67 8.53 -9.09 3.18
N PHE A 68 8.51 -8.02 2.38
CA PHE A 68 7.37 -7.67 1.52
C PHE A 68 7.01 -8.81 0.55
N VAL A 69 8.00 -9.41 -0.12
CA VAL A 69 7.77 -10.51 -1.07
C VAL A 69 7.15 -11.72 -0.36
N ARG A 70 7.70 -12.13 0.79
CA ARG A 70 7.18 -13.25 1.58
C ARG A 70 5.77 -12.99 2.10
N THR A 71 5.52 -11.80 2.64
CA THR A 71 4.20 -11.43 3.17
C THR A 71 3.15 -11.40 2.07
N THR A 72 3.44 -10.79 0.93
CA THR A 72 2.47 -10.70 -0.16
C THR A 72 2.18 -12.06 -0.81
N ALA A 73 3.19 -12.92 -0.95
CA ALA A 73 2.98 -14.31 -1.37
C ALA A 73 2.11 -15.09 -0.38
N ARG A 74 2.43 -15.02 0.93
CA ARG A 74 1.63 -15.65 1.99
C ARG A 74 0.17 -15.16 1.98
N LEU A 75 -0.06 -13.87 1.77
CA LEU A 75 -1.41 -13.31 1.70
C LEU A 75 -2.21 -13.92 0.53
N MET A 76 -1.59 -14.07 -0.64
CA MET A 76 -2.24 -14.74 -1.78
C MET A 76 -2.60 -16.19 -1.44
N ASP A 77 -1.68 -16.93 -0.81
CA ASP A 77 -1.89 -18.33 -0.44
C ASP A 77 -2.98 -18.51 0.64
N GLU A 78 -2.99 -17.65 1.67
CA GLU A 78 -3.91 -17.79 2.82
C GLU A 78 -5.31 -17.24 2.55
N THR A 79 -5.44 -16.23 1.69
CA THR A 79 -6.73 -15.58 1.42
C THR A 79 -7.34 -16.03 0.09
N GLY A 80 -6.56 -16.66 -0.80
CA GLY A 80 -6.95 -16.95 -2.18
C GLY A 80 -7.04 -15.70 -3.07
N ALA A 81 -6.64 -14.53 -2.56
CA ALA A 81 -6.63 -13.28 -3.32
C ALA A 81 -5.58 -13.32 -4.44
N ASP A 82 -5.90 -12.69 -5.55
CA ASP A 82 -4.94 -12.50 -6.64
C ASP A 82 -3.98 -11.34 -6.34
N ARG A 83 -2.98 -11.19 -7.21
CA ARG A 83 -1.96 -10.14 -7.09
C ARG A 83 -2.58 -8.75 -7.09
N GLU A 84 -3.58 -8.49 -7.94
CA GLU A 84 -4.21 -7.17 -8.05
C GLU A 84 -4.87 -6.79 -6.72
N THR A 85 -5.62 -7.72 -6.13
CA THR A 85 -6.29 -7.56 -4.84
C THR A 85 -5.27 -7.33 -3.72
N VAL A 86 -4.18 -8.10 -3.68
CA VAL A 86 -3.11 -7.89 -2.68
C VAL A 86 -2.40 -6.55 -2.87
N MET A 87 -2.19 -6.10 -4.10
CA MET A 87 -1.63 -4.77 -4.35
C MET A 87 -2.59 -3.64 -3.97
N ALA A 88 -3.90 -3.83 -4.13
CA ALA A 88 -4.88 -2.88 -3.64
C ALA A 88 -4.88 -2.78 -2.10
N LEU A 89 -4.68 -3.90 -1.38
CA LEU A 89 -4.44 -3.89 0.07
C LEU A 89 -3.16 -3.10 0.43
N VAL A 90 -2.06 -3.34 -0.29
CA VAL A 90 -0.79 -2.61 -0.12
C VAL A 90 -0.99 -1.10 -0.31
N MET A 91 -1.67 -0.69 -1.40
CA MET A 91 -1.89 0.72 -1.70
C MET A 91 -2.77 1.41 -0.66
N ARG A 92 -3.78 0.71 -0.15
CA ARG A 92 -4.61 1.20 0.96
C ARG A 92 -3.78 1.45 2.22
N GLU A 93 -2.91 0.51 2.58
CA GLU A 93 -2.05 0.66 3.76
C GLU A 93 -0.96 1.73 3.54
N HIS A 94 -0.45 1.86 2.31
CA HIS A 94 0.46 2.93 1.93
C HIS A 94 -0.18 4.30 2.12
N ALA A 95 -1.42 4.49 1.67
CA ALA A 95 -2.16 5.73 1.93
C ALA A 95 -2.32 5.96 3.45
N ALA A 96 -2.74 4.94 4.20
CA ALA A 96 -2.95 5.04 5.64
C ALA A 96 -1.68 5.43 6.43
N LEU A 97 -0.50 4.98 6.00
CA LEU A 97 0.77 5.34 6.62
C LEU A 97 1.37 6.64 6.07
N GLY A 98 1.26 6.88 4.77
CA GLY A 98 1.91 8.00 4.08
C GLY A 98 1.18 9.34 4.19
N GLU A 99 -0.13 9.35 4.40
CA GLU A 99 -0.92 10.59 4.45
C GLU A 99 -0.81 11.33 5.81
N THR A 100 -0.39 10.63 6.86
CA THR A 100 -0.31 11.21 8.20
C THR A 100 1.15 11.21 8.69
N PRO A 101 1.75 12.39 8.91
CA PRO A 101 3.12 12.49 9.44
C PRO A 101 3.29 11.74 10.77
N GLY A 102 4.43 11.08 10.95
CA GLY A 102 4.77 10.32 12.16
C GLY A 102 4.16 8.91 12.26
N ARG A 103 3.22 8.54 11.38
CA ARG A 103 2.60 7.20 11.43
C ARG A 103 3.56 6.05 11.15
N VAL A 104 4.58 6.28 10.33
CA VAL A 104 5.64 5.30 10.13
C VAL A 104 6.40 5.08 11.44
N ASP A 105 6.75 6.14 12.15
CA ASP A 105 7.46 6.07 13.43
C ASP A 105 6.65 5.36 14.52
N ASP A 106 5.34 5.55 14.54
CA ASP A 106 4.44 4.87 15.49
C ASP A 106 4.46 3.35 15.33
N VAL A 107 4.61 2.84 14.11
CA VAL A 107 4.48 1.39 13.80
C VAL A 107 5.84 0.69 13.74
N MET A 108 6.91 1.42 13.46
CA MET A 108 8.24 0.86 13.23
C MET A 108 8.80 0.03 14.40
N PRO A 109 8.62 0.39 15.69
CA PRO A 109 9.12 -0.44 16.79
C PRO A 109 8.57 -1.88 16.77
N ALA A 110 7.27 -2.03 16.54
CA ALA A 110 6.65 -3.35 16.41
C ALA A 110 7.07 -4.05 15.12
N CYS A 111 7.22 -3.31 14.03
CA CYS A 111 7.60 -3.87 12.74
C CYS A 111 9.03 -4.41 12.75
N LEU A 112 9.99 -3.72 13.38
CA LEU A 112 11.36 -4.23 13.49
C LEU A 112 11.42 -5.55 14.27
N LEU A 113 10.65 -5.68 15.35
CA LEU A 113 10.53 -6.95 16.08
C LEU A 113 9.98 -8.08 15.19
N MET A 114 8.98 -7.77 14.35
CA MET A 114 8.43 -8.74 13.41
C MET A 114 9.40 -9.11 12.29
N LEU A 115 10.20 -8.15 11.81
CA LEU A 115 11.26 -8.39 10.84
C LEU A 115 12.31 -9.36 11.41
N ASP A 116 12.77 -9.11 12.63
CA ASP A 116 13.75 -9.98 13.30
C ASP A 116 13.17 -11.39 13.55
N ALA A 117 11.90 -11.49 13.96
CA ALA A 117 11.22 -12.77 14.15
C ALA A 117 11.03 -13.57 12.84
N SER A 118 11.06 -12.91 11.69
CA SER A 118 10.96 -13.57 10.37
C SER A 118 12.26 -14.27 9.93
N GLY A 119 13.34 -14.11 10.70
CA GLY A 119 14.66 -14.67 10.38
C GLY A 119 15.37 -13.95 9.23
N LEU A 120 14.94 -12.72 8.92
CA LEU A 120 15.59 -11.83 7.96
C LEU A 120 16.58 -10.93 8.64
#